data_AF-R7CJ51-F1
#
_entry.id   AF-R7CJ51-F1
#
_cell.length_a   1.000
_cell.length_b   1.000
_cell.length_c   1.000
_cell.angle_alpha   90.00
_cell.angle_beta   90.00
_cell.angle_gamma   90.00
#
_symmetry.space_group_name_H-M   'P 1'
#
loop_
_entity.id
_entity.type
_entity.pdbx_description
1 polymer ?
#
loop_
_entity_poly.entity_id
_entity_poly.type
_entity_poly.pdbx_seq_one_letter_code
_entity_poly.pdbx_strand_id
1 'polypeptide(L)'
;MEYERKCIICGKHFVAKRKDASCCSSTCRKQKTRLTRMEEEEGRIIEELRMALPRPQKPRPATIDNIAETLTEIKGNTTALRYYARSCAPSIRPNLTILADCIDEAIKEVGF
;
A
#
# COMPACT_ATOMS: atom_id res chain seq x y z
N MET A 1 -8.37 -4.60 -41.74
CA MET A 1 -7.80 -5.69 -40.93
C MET A 1 -8.40 -5.59 -39.55
N GLU A 2 -9.05 -6.66 -39.08
CA GLU A 2 -9.66 -6.73 -37.76
C GLU A 2 -8.79 -7.59 -36.84
N TYR A 3 -8.71 -7.22 -35.55
CA TYR A 3 -7.87 -7.88 -34.58
C TYR A 3 -8.73 -8.44 -33.45
N GLU A 4 -8.70 -9.76 -33.25
CA GLU A 4 -9.27 -10.38 -32.05
C GLU A 4 -8.35 -10.14 -30.86
N ARG A 5 -8.93 -9.69 -29.74
CA ARG A 5 -8.21 -9.33 -28.52
C ARG A 5 -8.96 -9.71 -27.27
N LYS A 6 -8.22 -9.88 -26.18
CA LYS A 6 -8.77 -10.07 -24.84
C LYS A 6 -8.80 -8.73 -24.09
N CYS A 7 -9.95 -8.37 -23.54
CA CYS A 7 -10.10 -7.16 -22.72
C CYS A 7 -9.31 -7.31 -21.42
N ILE A 8 -8.44 -6.34 -21.10
CA ILE A 8 -7.59 -6.41 -19.90
C ILE A 8 -8.38 -6.24 -18.58
N ILE A 9 -9.63 -5.77 -18.65
CA ILE A 9 -10.45 -5.49 -17.46
C ILE A 9 -11.40 -6.65 -17.14
N CYS A 10 -12.11 -7.16 -18.15
CA CYS A 10 -13.15 -8.18 -17.96
C CYS A 10 -12.80 -9.54 -18.56
N GLY A 11 -11.64 -9.67 -19.22
CA GLY A 11 -11.18 -10.93 -19.80
C GLY A 11 -11.95 -11.42 -21.04
N LYS A 12 -13.00 -10.72 -21.49
CA LYS A 12 -13.78 -11.11 -22.68
C LYS A 12 -13.00 -10.88 -23.97
N HIS A 13 -13.20 -11.77 -24.94
CA HIS A 13 -12.71 -11.58 -26.30
C HIS A 13 -13.56 -10.55 -27.04
N PHE A 14 -12.92 -9.67 -27.82
CA PHE A 14 -13.58 -8.66 -28.63
C PHE A 14 -12.76 -8.37 -29.90
N VAL A 15 -13.47 -7.93 -30.94
CA VAL A 15 -12.85 -7.55 -32.21
C VAL A 15 -12.58 -6.05 -32.19
N ALA A 16 -11.37 -5.66 -32.59
CA ALA A 16 -10.94 -4.27 -32.66
C ALA A 16 -10.44 -3.91 -34.06
N LYS A 17 -10.80 -2.70 -34.52
CA LYS A 17 -10.24 -2.12 -35.75
C LYS A 17 -8.82 -1.60 -35.57
N ARG A 18 -8.40 -1.32 -34.34
CA ARG A 18 -7.08 -0.78 -34.02
C ARG A 18 -6.21 -1.78 -33.27
N LYS A 19 -4.91 -1.78 -33.59
CA LYS A 19 -3.88 -2.65 -32.98
C LYS A 19 -3.46 -2.22 -31.57
N ASP A 20 -3.98 -1.14 -31.02
CA ASP A 20 -3.69 -0.66 -29.66
C ASP A 20 -4.90 -0.82 -28.71
N ALA A 21 -6.04 -1.28 -29.22
CA ALA A 21 -7.24 -1.45 -28.42
C ALA A 21 -7.01 -2.49 -27.30
N SER A 22 -7.31 -2.10 -26.06
CA SER A 22 -7.10 -2.92 -24.86
C SER A 22 -8.39 -3.18 -24.06
N CYS A 23 -9.49 -2.50 -24.39
CA CYS A 23 -10.76 -2.62 -23.68
C CYS A 23 -11.93 -2.81 -24.65
N CYS A 24 -12.84 -3.73 -24.34
CA CYS A 24 -13.98 -4.06 -25.19
C CYS A 24 -15.11 -3.02 -25.18
N SER A 25 -15.24 -2.21 -24.13
CA SER A 25 -16.35 -1.26 -23.96
C SER A 25 -15.91 0.07 -23.34
N SER A 26 -16.77 1.09 -23.43
CA SER A 26 -16.57 2.38 -22.74
C SER A 26 -16.51 2.21 -21.22
N THR A 27 -17.29 1.29 -20.66
CA THR A 27 -17.26 0.93 -19.24
C THR A 27 -15.90 0.37 -18.83
N CYS A 28 -15.37 -0.60 -19.57
CA CYS A 28 -14.03 -1.14 -19.29
C CYS A 28 -12.93 -0.07 -19.47
N ARG A 29 -13.08 0.85 -20.43
CA ARG A 29 -12.14 1.97 -20.56
C ARG A 29 -12.16 2.89 -19.34
N LYS A 30 -13.34 3.28 -18.85
CA LYS A 30 -13.48 4.09 -17.63
C LYS A 30 -12.88 3.39 -16.42
N GLN A 31 -13.12 2.08 -16.28
CA GLN A 31 -12.56 1.28 -15.19
C GLN A 31 -11.04 1.18 -15.27
N LYS A 32 -10.46 0.96 -16.46
CA LYS A 32 -9.01 1.00 -16.68
C LYS A 32 -8.43 2.33 -16.22
N THR A 33 -8.98 3.45 -16.68
CA THR A 33 -8.52 4.79 -16.30
C THR A 33 -8.60 5.01 -14.79
N ARG A 34 -9.64 4.51 -14.13
CA ARG A 34 -9.77 4.60 -12.67
C ARG A 34 -8.68 3.80 -11.95
N LEU A 35 -8.42 2.56 -12.38
CA LEU A 35 -7.38 1.72 -11.78
C LEU A 35 -6.00 2.35 -11.96
N THR A 36 -5.66 2.80 -13.17
CA THR A 36 -4.38 3.45 -13.44
C THR A 36 -4.18 4.70 -12.59
N ARG A 37 -5.23 5.52 -12.37
CA ARG A 37 -5.14 6.68 -11.47
C ARG A 37 -4.88 6.28 -10.02
N MET A 38 -5.48 5.20 -9.54
CA MET A 38 -5.24 4.70 -8.18
C MET A 38 -3.81 4.18 -8.02
N GLU A 39 -3.29 3.46 -9.03
CA GLU A 39 -1.90 2.99 -9.06
C GLU A 39 -0.90 4.15 -9.06
N GLU A 40 -1.16 5.21 -9.84
CA GLU A 40 -0.34 6.43 -9.86
C GLU A 40 -0.37 7.18 -8.51
N GLU A 41 -1.53 7.27 -7.87
CA GLU A 41 -1.70 7.89 -6.56
C GLU A 41 -0.96 7.09 -5.47
N GLU A 42 -1.08 5.77 -5.48
CA GLU A 42 -0.33 4.88 -4.59
C GLU A 42 1.19 5.04 -4.78
N GLY A 43 1.66 5.06 -6.04
CA GLY A 43 3.07 5.27 -6.36
C GLY A 43 3.61 6.60 -5.82
N ARG A 44 2.82 7.69 -5.90
CA ARG A 44 3.21 8.99 -5.32
C ARG A 44 3.32 8.95 -3.80
N ILE A 45 2.34 8.36 -3.12
CA ILE A 45 2.35 8.25 -1.64
C ILE A 45 3.59 7.48 -1.18
N ILE A 46 3.93 6.37 -1.85
CA ILE A 46 5.10 5.56 -1.51
C ILE A 46 6.40 6.39 -1.65
N GLU A 47 6.52 7.18 -2.72
CA GLU A 47 7.71 7.99 -2.94
C GLU A 47 7.83 9.13 -1.93
N GLU A 48 6.73 9.81 -1.59
CA GLU A 48 6.71 10.83 -0.54
C GLU A 48 7.13 10.25 0.81
N LEU A 49 6.65 9.06 1.16
CA LEU A 49 7.05 8.37 2.39
C LEU A 49 8.55 8.07 2.40
N ARG A 50 9.13 7.61 1.29
CA ARG A 50 10.58 7.36 1.20
C ARG A 50 11.40 8.61 1.44
N MET A 51 10.95 9.75 0.92
CA MET A 51 11.64 11.04 1.08
C MET A 51 11.47 11.62 2.49
N ALA A 52 10.35 11.32 3.16
CA ALA A 52 10.05 11.78 4.51
C ALA A 52 10.76 10.97 5.62
N LEU A 53 11.29 9.79 5.31
CA LEU A 53 11.97 8.96 6.31
C LEU A 53 13.22 9.67 6.85
N PRO A 54 13.35 9.82 8.18
CA PRO A 54 14.55 10.38 8.77
C PRO A 54 15.75 9.49 8.44
N ARG A 55 16.92 10.11 8.27
CA ARG A 55 18.17 9.37 8.03
C ARG A 55 18.45 8.42 9.21
N PRO A 56 18.98 7.21 8.96
CA PRO A 56 19.26 6.25 10.02
C PRO A 56 20.19 6.88 11.07
N GLN A 57 19.72 6.96 12.30
CA GLN A 57 20.51 7.42 13.44
C GLN A 57 21.38 6.27 13.96
N LYS A 58 22.51 6.61 14.60
CA LYS A 58 23.31 5.59 15.29
C LYS A 58 22.46 4.94 16.39
N PRO A 59 22.43 3.59 16.48
CA PRO A 59 21.63 2.92 17.48
C PRO A 59 22.12 3.27 18.89
N ARG A 60 21.18 3.46 19.83
CA ARG A 60 21.48 3.60 21.26
C ARG A 60 22.11 2.30 21.80
N PRO A 61 22.94 2.36 22.85
CA PRO A 61 23.42 1.15 23.52
C PRO A 61 22.25 0.25 23.96
N ALA A 62 22.41 -1.07 23.82
CA ALA A 62 21.38 -2.06 24.18
C ALA A 62 21.28 -2.27 25.71
N THR A 63 20.92 -1.22 26.44
CA THR A 63 20.59 -1.30 27.86
C THR A 63 19.11 -1.69 28.03
N ILE A 64 18.75 -2.26 29.18
CA ILE A 64 17.36 -2.64 29.51
C ILE A 64 16.44 -1.43 29.35
N ASP A 65 16.84 -0.26 29.89
CA ASP A 65 16.05 0.96 29.82
C ASP A 65 15.81 1.42 28.37
N ASN A 66 16.86 1.42 27.53
CA ASN A 66 16.74 1.82 26.13
C ASN A 66 15.85 0.84 25.34
N ILE A 67 15.90 -0.46 25.67
CA ILE A 67 15.04 -1.48 25.04
C ILE A 67 13.58 -1.25 25.46
N ALA A 68 13.30 -1.07 26.76
CA ALA A 68 11.97 -0.84 27.27
C ALA A 68 11.34 0.45 26.73
N GLU A 69 12.12 1.53 26.64
CA GLU A 69 11.70 2.80 26.03
C GLU A 69 11.35 2.61 24.55
N THR A 70 12.19 1.89 23.81
CA THR A 70 11.96 1.63 22.38
C THR A 70 10.71 0.77 22.17
N LEU A 71 10.48 -0.27 22.98
CA LEU A 71 9.25 -1.09 22.90
C LEU A 71 8.00 -0.26 23.21
N THR A 72 8.08 0.64 24.18
CA THR A 72 6.98 1.58 24.52
C THR A 72 6.69 2.52 23.35
N GLU A 73 7.73 3.06 22.72
CA GLU A 73 7.61 3.91 21.54
C GLU A 73 6.97 3.16 20.36
N ILE A 74 7.40 1.92 20.09
CA ILE A 74 6.82 1.09 19.02
C ILE A 74 5.32 0.87 19.27
N LYS A 75 4.91 0.56 20.51
CA LYS A 75 3.49 0.39 20.88
C LYS A 75 2.66 1.66 20.69
N GLY A 76 3.24 2.82 21.01
CA GLY A 76 2.63 4.12 20.71
C GLY A 76 2.48 4.34 19.19
N ASN A 77 3.53 4.04 18.44
CA ASN A 77 3.57 4.18 16.99
C ASN A 77 2.62 3.22 16.27
N THR A 78 2.43 1.98 16.74
CA THR A 78 1.45 1.06 16.15
C THR A 78 0.02 1.54 16.38
N THR A 79 -0.27 2.12 17.54
CA THR A 79 -1.56 2.78 17.82
C THR A 79 -1.80 3.96 16.88
N ALA A 80 -0.80 4.82 16.70
CA ALA A 80 -0.86 5.95 15.75
C ALA A 80 -1.02 5.46 14.31
N LEU A 81 -0.32 4.40 13.91
CA LEU A 81 -0.41 3.81 12.57
C LEU A 81 -1.84 3.36 12.25
N ARG A 82 -2.52 2.69 13.19
CA ARG A 82 -3.94 2.32 13.02
C ARG A 82 -4.85 3.52 12.88
N TYR A 83 -4.58 4.60 13.63
CA TYR A 83 -5.33 5.84 13.51
C TYR A 83 -5.17 6.46 12.11
N TYR A 84 -3.93 6.59 11.63
CA TYR A 84 -3.66 7.14 10.30
C TYR A 84 -4.18 6.26 9.16
N ALA A 85 -4.12 4.93 9.30
CA ALA A 85 -4.64 3.99 8.30
C ALA A 85 -6.13 4.23 7.97
N ARG A 86 -6.92 4.72 8.93
CA ARG A 86 -8.34 5.07 8.72
C ARG A 86 -8.50 6.24 7.74
N SER A 87 -7.56 7.16 7.70
CA SER A 87 -7.53 8.32 6.80
C SER A 87 -6.85 8.01 5.47
N CYS A 88 -6.15 6.89 5.34
CA CYS A 88 -5.53 6.47 4.09
C CYS A 88 -6.53 5.97 3.04
N ALA A 89 -6.07 5.97 1.79
CA ALA A 89 -6.77 5.38 0.67
C ALA A 89 -7.19 3.92 0.96
N PRO A 90 -8.36 3.46 0.49
CA PRO A 90 -8.84 2.10 0.73
C PRO A 90 -7.89 0.99 0.26
N SER A 91 -7.04 1.27 -0.73
CA SER A 91 -6.04 0.31 -1.25
C SER A 91 -4.90 0.04 -0.24
N ILE A 92 -4.47 1.05 0.51
CA ILE A 92 -3.31 0.97 1.41
C ILE A 92 -3.72 0.62 2.84
N ARG A 93 -4.92 1.04 3.26
CA ARG A 93 -5.48 0.78 4.59
C ARG A 93 -5.34 -0.66 5.11
N PRO A 94 -5.73 -1.72 4.35
CA PRO A 94 -5.63 -3.09 4.86
C PRO A 94 -4.18 -3.49 5.15
N ASN A 95 -3.23 -3.07 4.30
CA ASN A 95 -1.81 -3.39 4.48
C ASN A 95 -1.24 -2.74 5.74
N LEU A 96 -1.59 -1.47 6.01
CA LEU A 96 -1.15 -0.77 7.23
C LEU A 96 -1.77 -1.37 8.50
N THR A 97 -3.00 -1.86 8.41
CA THR A 97 -3.68 -2.50 9.55
C THR A 97 -3.03 -3.85 9.88
N ILE A 98 -2.79 -4.68 8.86
CA ILE A 98 -2.10 -5.97 9.02
C ILE A 98 -0.69 -5.76 9.61
N LEU A 99 0.05 -4.76 9.12
CA LEU A 99 1.36 -4.44 9.66
C LEU A 99 1.31 -4.08 11.15
N ALA A 100 0.36 -3.24 11.56
CA ALA A 100 0.19 -2.88 12.97
C ALA A 100 -0.15 -4.11 13.84
N ASP A 101 -0.98 -5.01 13.34
CA ASP A 101 -1.35 -6.24 14.05
C ASP A 101 -0.17 -7.21 14.19
N CYS A 102 0.65 -7.37 13.15
CA CYS A 102 1.88 -8.17 13.22
C CYS A 102 2.87 -7.62 14.25
N ILE A 103 3.04 -6.30 14.32
CA ILE A 103 3.94 -5.68 15.30
C ILE A 103 3.42 -5.90 16.72
N ASP A 104 2.13 -5.68 16.96
CA ASP A 104 1.54 -5.91 18.29
C ASP A 104 1.66 -7.36 18.75
N GLU A 105 1.52 -8.33 17.84
CA GLU A 105 1.68 -9.74 18.18
C GLU A 105 3.15 -10.06 18.54
N ALA A 106 4.11 -9.53 17.78
CA ALA A 106 5.53 -9.68 18.11
C ALA A 106 5.89 -9.03 19.47
N ILE A 107 5.26 -7.91 19.83
CA ILE A 107 5.45 -7.26 21.13
C ILE A 107 4.90 -8.12 22.28
N LYS A 108 3.76 -8.80 22.08
CA LYS A 108 3.21 -9.72 23.09
C LYS A 108 4.12 -10.91 23.34
N GLU A 109 4.75 -11.46 22.31
CA GLU A 109 5.66 -12.61 22.44
C GLU A 109 6.86 -12.32 23.34
N VAL A 110 7.28 -11.05 23.41
CA VAL A 110 8.36 -10.59 24.32
C VAL A 110 7.86 -10.16 25.71
N GLY A 111 6.55 -10.32 25.99
CA GLY A 111 5.95 -10.07 27.29
C GLY A 111 5.51 -8.63 27.54
N PHE A 112 5.19 -7.85 26.50
CA PHE A 112 4.86 -6.42 26.58
C PHE A 112 3.48 -6.06 25.99
#